data_AF-A0A6I5NW48-F1
#
_entry.id   AF-A0A6I5NW48-F1
#
_cell.length_a   1.000
_cell.length_b   1.000
_cell.length_c   1.000
_cell.angle_alpha   90.00
_cell.angle_beta   90.00
_cell.angle_gamma   90.00
#
_symmetry.space_group_name_H-M   'P 1'
#
loop_
_entity.id
_entity.type
_entity.pdbx_description
1 polymer ?
#
loop_
_entity_poly.entity_id
_entity_poly.type
_entity_poly.pdbx_seq_one_letter_code
_entity_poly.pdbx_strand_id
1 'polypeptide(L)'
;MTLADAAYSELALLKIAKIWRHYSIKALAILGLSAVLGLGIQSPAISSERAIFGEMPTRIEDYFGQYWTRLTLTNSEGDRTVTYTYSPGAMRSFFDNAEDLRLSVRFINDEAVAVRVHQNGAGFNIPADKLPSADNSTSVFDDVFAYIFGYQPPIMSRLDRQSLEPNFLQGTLHSVTYCMSEEIAMTYEWISTQDYIWFITFEQEPDCI
;
A
#
# COMPACT_ATOMS: atom_id res chain seq x y z
N MET A 1 92.23 -13.13 9.94
CA MET A 1 92.64 -11.78 10.35
C MET A 1 93.36 -11.15 9.18
N THR A 2 92.64 -10.31 8.43
CA THR A 2 93.07 -9.40 7.35
C THR A 2 91.87 -8.46 7.15
N LEU A 3 91.89 -7.21 7.62
CA LEU A 3 92.36 -5.99 6.93
C LEU A 3 91.69 -5.74 5.56
N ALA A 4 90.36 -5.72 5.56
CA ALA A 4 89.42 -5.13 4.58
C ALA A 4 88.03 -5.42 5.18
N ASP A 5 87.12 -4.51 5.49
CA ASP A 5 86.82 -3.21 4.92
C ASP A 5 86.20 -2.34 6.03
N ALA A 6 87.04 -1.56 6.69
CA ALA A 6 86.65 -0.46 7.56
C ALA A 6 86.21 0.77 6.72
N ALA A 7 85.39 0.55 5.70
CA ALA A 7 85.00 1.55 4.70
C ALA A 7 83.48 1.55 4.41
N TYR A 8 82.66 1.04 5.33
CA TYR A 8 81.20 0.98 5.18
C TYR A 8 80.42 1.76 6.25
N SER A 9 81.08 2.49 7.16
CA SER A 9 80.40 3.18 8.28
C SER A 9 80.25 4.71 8.14
N GLU A 10 80.80 5.36 7.10
CA GLU A 10 80.72 6.84 6.96
C GLU A 10 79.81 7.34 5.83
N LEU A 11 79.30 6.47 4.96
CA LEU A 11 78.36 6.86 3.89
C LEU A 11 76.88 6.74 4.29
N ALA A 12 76.59 6.27 5.52
CA ALA A 12 75.24 6.03 6.02
C ALA A 12 74.61 7.24 6.76
N LEU A 13 75.38 8.28 7.11
CA LEU A 13 74.87 9.39 7.95
C LEU A 13 74.55 10.69 7.19
N LEU A 14 74.86 10.79 5.90
CA LEU A 14 74.65 12.02 5.10
C LEU A 14 73.51 11.95 4.06
N LYS A 15 72.84 10.81 3.92
CA LYS A 15 71.69 10.63 3.00
C LYS A 15 70.31 10.63 3.67
N ILE A 16 70.22 10.63 5.00
CA ILE A 16 68.92 10.60 5.71
C ILE A 16 68.36 12.02 5.96
N ALA A 17 69.19 13.06 5.93
CA ALA A 17 68.75 14.44 6.18
C ALA A 17 68.08 15.14 4.97
N LYS A 18 67.94 14.47 3.82
CA LYS A 18 67.39 15.06 2.58
C LYS A 18 66.12 14.37 2.05
N ILE A 19 65.42 13.63 2.92
CA ILE A 19 64.11 13.01 2.64
C ILE A 19 62.99 13.67 3.48
N TRP A 20 63.31 14.70 4.28
CA TRP A 20 62.37 15.38 5.18
C TRP A 20 61.89 16.76 4.70
N ARG A 21 61.86 16.99 3.38
CA ARG A 21 61.45 18.31 2.82
C ARG A 21 60.54 18.24 1.60
N HIS A 22 59.87 17.10 1.36
CA HIS A 22 58.90 16.92 0.27
C HIS A 22 57.56 16.30 0.68
N TYR A 23 57.30 16.16 1.99
CA TYR A 23 55.97 15.82 2.51
C TYR A 23 55.39 17.02 3.26
N SER A 24 55.32 18.14 2.55
CA SER A 24 54.41 19.22 2.90
C SER A 24 53.26 19.17 1.90
N ILE A 25 52.04 19.30 2.42
CA ILE A 25 50.77 19.38 1.69
C ILE A 25 50.20 18.00 1.31
N LYS A 26 49.51 17.38 2.28
CA LYS A 26 48.17 16.76 2.16
C LYS A 26 47.87 15.91 3.41
N ALA A 27 47.62 16.58 4.53
CA ALA A 27 47.02 15.95 5.70
C ALA A 27 46.21 17.01 6.46
N LEU A 28 45.23 17.59 5.78
CA LEU A 28 44.25 18.47 6.39
C LEU A 28 42.92 18.30 5.66
N ALA A 29 42.25 17.18 5.95
CA ALA A 29 40.83 16.92 5.70
C ALA A 29 40.48 15.52 6.24
N ILE A 30 40.66 15.29 7.54
CA ILE A 30 40.04 14.15 8.24
C ILE A 30 39.33 14.71 9.47
N LEU A 31 38.29 15.51 9.22
CA LEU A 31 37.21 15.81 10.16
C LEU A 31 36.03 16.25 9.29
N GLY A 32 35.13 15.32 8.99
CA GLY A 32 33.88 15.64 8.29
C GLY A 32 33.48 14.63 7.23
N LEU A 33 33.30 13.36 7.59
CA LEU A 33 32.48 12.45 6.77
C LEU A 33 32.02 11.21 7.56
N SER A 34 31.42 11.40 8.73
CA SER A 34 30.79 10.29 9.48
C SER A 34 29.49 10.70 10.20
N ALA A 35 28.76 11.66 9.64
CA ALA A 35 27.46 12.10 10.15
C ALA A 35 26.35 12.06 9.08
N VAL A 36 26.42 11.11 8.13
CA VAL A 36 25.36 10.88 7.11
C VAL A 36 25.07 9.38 6.95
N LEU A 37 24.97 8.66 8.06
CA LEU A 37 24.40 7.30 8.12
C LEU A 37 23.43 7.25 9.31
N GLY A 38 22.44 8.13 9.25
CA GLY A 38 21.41 8.28 10.27
C GLY A 38 20.12 8.90 9.76
N LEU A 39 19.98 9.07 8.44
CA LEU A 39 18.65 9.10 7.83
C LEU A 39 18.19 7.64 7.77
N GLY A 40 17.92 7.10 8.97
CA GLY A 40 17.08 5.94 9.11
C GLY A 40 15.84 6.22 8.29
N ILE A 41 15.60 5.30 7.37
CA ILE A 41 14.45 5.23 6.49
C ILE A 41 13.24 5.58 7.37
N GLN A 42 12.73 6.82 7.26
CA GLN A 42 11.38 7.10 7.67
C GLN A 42 10.54 6.35 6.64
N SER A 43 10.36 5.04 6.86
CA SER A 43 9.17 4.38 6.38
C SER A 43 8.04 5.32 6.79
N PRO A 44 7.21 5.83 5.88
CA PRO A 44 5.99 6.46 6.33
C PRO A 44 5.34 5.41 7.21
N ALA A 45 5.21 5.71 8.51
CA ALA A 45 4.38 4.93 9.38
C ALA A 45 2.96 5.13 8.83
N ILE A 46 2.58 4.29 7.87
CA ILE A 46 1.18 4.02 7.60
C ILE A 46 0.70 3.37 8.88
N SER A 47 -0.04 4.11 9.68
CA SER A 47 -1.11 3.61 10.55
C SER A 47 -1.46 4.68 11.58
N SER A 48 -2.17 5.71 11.14
CA SER A 48 -3.28 6.16 11.96
C SER A 48 -4.49 5.41 11.40
N GLU A 49 -5.16 4.65 12.25
CA GLU A 49 -6.47 4.11 11.96
C GLU A 49 -7.37 5.20 11.36
N ARG A 50 -8.05 4.87 10.27
CA ARG A 50 -8.93 5.78 9.54
C ARG A 50 -10.36 5.33 9.77
N ALA A 51 -11.09 6.09 10.58
CA ALA A 51 -12.54 6.04 10.55
C ALA A 51 -12.99 6.54 9.18
N ILE A 52 -13.48 5.65 8.32
CA ILE A 52 -13.99 6.03 6.99
C ILE A 52 -15.50 6.26 7.06
N PHE A 53 -16.23 5.33 7.68
CA PHE A 53 -17.68 5.40 7.72
C PHE A 53 -18.17 6.49 8.69
N GLY A 54 -19.22 7.21 8.28
CA GLY A 54 -19.73 8.38 8.99
C GLY A 54 -18.93 9.67 8.76
N GLU A 55 -17.77 9.61 8.11
CA GLU A 55 -16.96 10.81 7.86
C GLU A 55 -17.46 11.64 6.67
N MET A 56 -17.16 12.94 6.74
CA MET A 56 -17.46 13.90 5.67
C MET A 56 -16.48 13.80 4.50
N PRO A 57 -16.87 14.22 3.27
CA PRO A 57 -16.01 14.15 2.09
C PRO A 57 -14.63 14.79 2.27
N THR A 58 -14.55 15.92 2.98
CA THR A 58 -13.28 16.62 3.24
C THR A 58 -12.30 15.75 4.03
N ARG A 59 -12.81 14.98 5.00
CA ARG A 59 -11.98 14.06 5.78
C ARG A 59 -11.51 12.87 4.95
N ILE A 60 -12.35 12.38 4.04
CA ILE A 60 -11.98 11.32 3.11
C ILE A 60 -10.91 11.79 2.11
N GLU A 61 -10.96 13.05 1.68
CA GLU A 61 -9.90 13.65 0.85
C GLU A 61 -8.56 13.75 1.58
N ASP A 62 -8.53 13.95 2.90
CA ASP A 62 -7.28 13.89 3.69
C ASP A 62 -6.62 12.50 3.60
N TYR A 63 -7.42 11.44 3.45
CA TYR A 63 -6.94 10.05 3.42
C TYR A 63 -6.51 9.60 2.02
N PHE A 64 -7.30 9.91 0.99
CA PHE A 64 -7.10 9.39 -0.37
C PHE A 64 -6.62 10.44 -1.38
N GLY A 65 -6.49 11.70 -0.95
CA GLY A 65 -6.19 12.84 -1.81
C GLY A 65 -7.40 13.33 -2.58
N GLN A 66 -7.16 14.18 -3.58
CA GLN A 66 -8.22 14.78 -4.37
C GLN A 66 -8.93 13.74 -5.25
N TYR A 67 -10.26 13.77 -5.25
CA TYR A 67 -11.05 12.92 -6.14
C TYR A 67 -10.91 13.34 -7.62
N TRP A 68 -11.02 12.37 -8.51
CA TRP A 68 -11.00 12.53 -9.95
C TRP A 68 -12.37 12.84 -10.53
N THR A 69 -13.40 12.14 -10.04
CA THR A 69 -14.76 12.31 -10.52
C THR A 69 -15.74 12.34 -9.38
N ARG A 70 -16.88 12.98 -9.64
CA ARG A 70 -18.01 13.09 -8.73
C ARG A 70 -19.27 12.73 -9.50
N LEU A 71 -20.03 11.77 -8.99
CA LEU A 71 -21.39 11.47 -9.45
C LEU A 71 -22.37 11.91 -8.36
N THR A 72 -23.42 12.63 -8.74
CA THR A 72 -24.52 12.96 -7.83
C THR A 72 -25.80 12.37 -8.40
N LEU A 73 -26.48 11.57 -7.59
CA LEU A 73 -27.77 10.98 -7.91
C LEU A 73 -28.77 11.44 -6.86
N THR A 74 -29.97 11.79 -7.30
CA THR A 74 -31.12 12.03 -6.42
C THR A 74 -32.09 10.91 -6.64
N ASN A 75 -32.43 10.16 -5.59
CA ASN A 75 -33.45 9.12 -5.70
C ASN A 75 -34.86 9.77 -5.83
N SER A 76 -35.87 8.95 -6.12
CA SER A 76 -37.27 9.42 -6.24
C SER A 76 -37.84 9.97 -4.92
N GLU A 77 -37.22 9.66 -3.79
CA GLU A 77 -37.61 10.08 -2.44
C GLU A 77 -36.98 11.42 -2.04
N GLY A 78 -36.04 11.93 -2.85
CA GLY A 78 -35.35 13.21 -2.66
C GLY A 78 -34.00 13.08 -1.98
N ASP A 79 -33.58 11.88 -1.55
CA ASP A 79 -32.28 11.68 -0.94
C ASP A 79 -31.18 11.83 -1.98
N ARG A 80 -30.16 12.57 -1.57
CA ARG A 80 -28.98 12.83 -2.38
C ARG A 80 -27.90 11.82 -2.05
N THR A 81 -27.53 11.03 -3.04
CA THR A 81 -26.33 10.19 -3.01
C THR A 81 -25.22 10.87 -3.79
N VAL A 82 -24.03 10.95 -3.20
CA VAL A 82 -22.83 11.46 -3.89
C VAL A 82 -21.76 10.38 -3.87
N THR A 83 -21.15 10.12 -5.02
CA THR A 83 -20.01 9.19 -5.12
C THR A 83 -18.79 9.95 -5.62
N TYR A 84 -17.74 9.96 -4.82
CA TYR A 84 -16.42 10.48 -5.20
C TYR A 84 -15.51 9.32 -5.58
N THR A 85 -14.73 9.47 -6.67
CA THR A 85 -13.81 8.44 -7.14
C THR A 85 -12.38 8.94 -7.12
N TYR A 86 -11.48 8.15 -6.57
CA TYR A 86 -10.08 8.44 -6.28
C TYR A 86 -9.15 7.48 -7.04
N SER A 87 -7.88 7.86 -7.17
CA SER A 87 -6.81 6.98 -7.66
C SER A 87 -6.36 6.03 -6.56
N PRO A 88 -6.45 4.70 -6.74
CA PRO A 88 -5.96 3.73 -5.76
C PRO A 88 -4.47 3.45 -5.93
N GLY A 89 -3.63 4.50 -5.86
CA GLY A 89 -2.21 4.51 -6.26
C GLY A 89 -1.45 3.21 -5.98
N ALA A 90 -1.11 2.93 -4.72
CA ALA A 90 -0.34 1.73 -4.34
C ALA A 90 -1.17 0.44 -4.40
N MET A 91 -2.48 0.53 -4.19
CA MET A 91 -3.39 -0.62 -4.18
C MET A 91 -3.51 -1.32 -5.54
N ARG A 92 -3.18 -0.65 -6.66
CA ARG A 92 -3.06 -1.33 -7.97
C ARG A 92 -2.13 -2.53 -7.96
N SER A 93 -1.05 -2.48 -7.16
CA SER A 93 -0.06 -3.56 -7.07
C SER A 93 -0.57 -4.83 -6.39
N PHE A 94 -1.76 -4.79 -5.79
CA PHE A 94 -2.35 -5.96 -5.12
C PHE A 94 -3.03 -6.91 -6.11
N PHE A 95 -3.29 -6.45 -7.33
CA PHE A 95 -4.10 -7.13 -8.32
C PHE A 95 -3.36 -7.24 -9.67
N ASP A 96 -3.68 -8.28 -10.41
CA ASP A 96 -3.26 -8.43 -11.81
C ASP A 96 -4.27 -7.73 -12.73
N ASN A 97 -3.78 -7.17 -13.86
CA ASN A 97 -4.59 -6.42 -14.84
C ASN A 97 -5.37 -5.26 -14.20
N ALA A 98 -4.70 -4.51 -13.31
CA ALA A 98 -5.29 -3.51 -12.42
C ALA A 98 -5.10 -2.05 -12.88
N GLU A 99 -4.80 -1.81 -14.17
CA GLU A 99 -4.37 -0.50 -14.68
C GLU A 99 -5.41 0.60 -14.41
N ASP A 100 -6.68 0.28 -14.65
CA ASP A 100 -7.83 1.18 -14.48
C ASP A 100 -8.57 1.00 -13.14
N LEU A 101 -7.89 0.45 -12.12
CA LEU A 101 -8.47 0.30 -10.79
C LEU A 101 -8.89 1.67 -10.23
N ARG A 102 -10.04 1.70 -9.59
CA ARG A 102 -10.67 2.88 -8.97
C ARG A 102 -11.06 2.57 -7.54
N LEU A 103 -10.94 3.59 -6.68
CA LEU A 103 -11.52 3.58 -5.34
C LEU A 103 -12.65 4.60 -5.32
N SER A 104 -13.88 4.19 -5.04
CA SER A 104 -15.02 5.08 -4.92
C SER A 104 -15.55 5.07 -3.50
N VAL A 105 -15.89 6.24 -2.97
CA VAL A 105 -16.56 6.39 -1.67
C VAL A 105 -17.94 7.01 -1.92
N ARG A 106 -18.97 6.35 -1.42
CA ARG A 106 -20.37 6.74 -1.54
C ARG A 106 -20.82 7.41 -0.25
N PHE A 107 -21.59 8.48 -0.41
CA PHE A 107 -22.09 9.34 0.66
C PHE A 107 -23.60 9.45 0.60
N ILE A 108 -24.24 9.40 1.75
CA ILE A 108 -25.66 9.72 1.95
C ILE A 108 -25.70 10.79 3.03
N ASN A 109 -26.40 11.90 2.77
CA ASN A 109 -26.46 13.05 3.71
C ASN A 109 -25.07 13.55 4.14
N ASP A 110 -24.12 13.58 3.19
CA ASP A 110 -22.72 13.99 3.39
C ASP A 110 -21.90 13.11 4.35
N GLU A 111 -22.37 11.90 4.68
CA GLU A 111 -21.63 10.90 5.46
C GLU A 111 -21.25 9.71 4.59
N ALA A 112 -20.00 9.24 4.71
CA ALA A 112 -19.52 8.08 3.96
C ALA A 112 -20.19 6.79 4.47
N VAL A 113 -20.82 6.05 3.55
CA VAL A 113 -21.57 4.81 3.88
C VAL A 113 -21.00 3.56 3.22
N ALA A 114 -20.23 3.72 2.14
CA ALA A 114 -19.64 2.59 1.43
C ALA A 114 -18.35 2.97 0.72
N VAL A 115 -17.41 2.04 0.67
CA VAL A 115 -16.17 2.13 -0.11
C VAL A 115 -16.16 1.01 -1.13
N ARG A 116 -15.81 1.31 -2.38
CA ARG A 116 -15.79 0.33 -3.47
C ARG A 116 -14.49 0.38 -4.26
N VAL A 117 -13.86 -0.77 -4.44
CA VAL A 117 -12.75 -1.00 -5.36
C VAL A 117 -13.30 -1.66 -6.62
N HIS A 118 -13.11 -1.05 -7.78
CA HIS A 118 -13.65 -1.55 -9.05
C HIS A 118 -12.81 -1.10 -10.25
N GLN A 119 -13.11 -1.67 -11.41
CA GLN A 119 -12.64 -1.20 -12.71
C GLN A 119 -13.80 -0.77 -13.59
N ASN A 120 -13.52 0.13 -14.53
CA ASN A 120 -14.55 0.72 -15.39
C ASN A 120 -15.06 -0.26 -16.45
N GLY A 121 -16.14 -0.99 -16.16
CA GLY A 121 -16.75 -1.94 -17.10
C GLY A 121 -15.90 -3.18 -17.38
N ALA A 122 -14.85 -3.39 -16.58
CA ALA A 122 -14.01 -4.57 -16.55
C ALA A 122 -13.84 -5.02 -15.10
N GLY A 123 -13.24 -6.18 -14.88
CA GLY A 123 -12.81 -6.59 -13.55
C GLY A 123 -11.34 -6.95 -13.52
N PHE A 124 -10.84 -7.17 -12.31
CA PHE A 124 -9.42 -7.33 -12.01
C PHE A 124 -9.16 -8.68 -11.36
N ASN A 125 -7.93 -9.18 -11.50
CA ASN A 125 -7.56 -10.52 -11.06
C ASN A 125 -6.87 -10.46 -9.70
N ILE A 126 -7.17 -11.44 -8.85
CA ILE A 126 -6.35 -11.70 -7.65
C ILE A 126 -5.19 -12.60 -8.08
N PRO A 127 -3.94 -12.25 -7.74
CA PRO A 127 -2.79 -13.14 -7.93
C PRO A 127 -3.05 -14.51 -7.31
N ALA A 128 -2.70 -15.58 -8.01
CA ALA A 128 -3.07 -16.94 -7.59
C ALA A 128 -2.54 -17.33 -6.20
N ASP A 129 -1.40 -16.75 -5.79
CA ASP A 129 -0.78 -16.92 -4.47
C ASP A 129 -1.47 -16.11 -3.35
N LYS A 130 -2.34 -15.17 -3.70
CA LYS A 130 -3.09 -14.30 -2.79
C LYS A 130 -4.59 -14.62 -2.68
N LEU A 131 -5.05 -15.66 -3.37
CA LEU A 131 -6.41 -16.15 -3.21
C LEU A 131 -6.64 -16.63 -1.77
N PRO A 132 -7.79 -16.33 -1.16
CA PRO A 132 -8.10 -16.82 0.18
C PRO A 132 -8.14 -18.35 0.16
N SER A 133 -7.26 -18.98 0.92
CA SER A 133 -7.34 -20.40 1.25
C SER A 133 -7.67 -20.55 2.73
N ALA A 134 -8.18 -21.72 3.13
CA ALA A 134 -8.58 -21.98 4.52
C ALA A 134 -7.43 -21.80 5.54
N ASP A 135 -6.17 -21.80 5.06
CA ASP A 135 -4.96 -21.77 5.88
C ASP A 135 -4.14 -20.48 5.73
N ASN A 136 -4.51 -19.54 4.84
CA ASN A 136 -3.67 -18.39 4.52
C ASN A 136 -3.99 -17.18 5.41
N SER A 137 -3.03 -16.76 6.23
CA SER A 137 -3.16 -15.65 7.18
C SER A 137 -3.03 -14.25 6.56
N THR A 138 -2.79 -14.15 5.25
CA THR A 138 -2.65 -12.89 4.51
C THR A 138 -3.27 -13.05 3.13
N SER A 139 -4.52 -12.61 3.02
CA SER A 139 -5.25 -12.55 1.75
C SER A 139 -5.07 -11.17 1.10
N VAL A 140 -5.31 -11.07 -0.22
CA VAL A 140 -5.39 -9.76 -0.88
C VAL A 140 -6.42 -8.83 -0.24
N PHE A 141 -7.45 -9.39 0.41
CA PHE A 141 -8.49 -8.62 1.06
C PHE A 141 -8.00 -7.92 2.32
N ASP A 142 -7.05 -8.53 3.04
CA ASP A 142 -6.37 -7.91 4.19
C ASP A 142 -5.50 -6.73 3.74
N ASP A 143 -4.78 -6.89 2.63
CA ASP A 143 -3.98 -5.82 2.01
C ASP A 143 -4.87 -4.63 1.60
N VAL A 144 -6.01 -4.92 0.96
CA VAL A 144 -7.00 -3.90 0.55
C VAL A 144 -7.61 -3.20 1.76
N PHE A 145 -8.02 -3.97 2.78
CA PHE A 145 -8.57 -3.43 4.02
C PHE A 145 -7.56 -2.50 4.69
N ALA A 146 -6.32 -2.96 4.88
CA ALA A 146 -5.26 -2.18 5.49
C ALA A 146 -4.92 -0.92 4.69
N TYR A 147 -4.97 -0.99 3.36
CA TYR A 147 -4.81 0.20 2.52
C TYR A 147 -5.92 1.23 2.76
N ILE A 148 -7.18 0.79 2.92
CA ILE A 148 -8.33 1.68 3.10
C ILE A 148 -8.36 2.25 4.52
N PHE A 149 -8.31 1.38 5.53
CA PHE A 149 -8.55 1.74 6.94
C PHE A 149 -7.27 2.03 7.73
N GLY A 150 -6.09 1.72 7.19
CA GLY A 150 -4.82 2.02 7.85
C GLY A 150 -4.43 1.07 9.00
N TYR A 151 -5.14 -0.05 9.16
CA TYR A 151 -4.82 -1.11 10.13
C TYR A 151 -5.14 -2.49 9.57
N GLN A 152 -4.55 -3.55 10.13
CA GLN A 152 -4.82 -4.93 9.70
C GLN A 152 -6.14 -5.43 10.30
N PRO A 153 -6.99 -6.12 9.52
CA PRO A 153 -8.24 -6.66 10.05
C PRO A 153 -7.94 -7.72 11.13
N PRO A 154 -8.66 -7.72 12.26
CA PRO A 154 -8.38 -8.66 13.36
C PRO A 154 -8.76 -10.11 13.03
N ILE A 155 -9.93 -10.33 12.42
CA ILE A 155 -10.44 -11.66 12.07
C ILE A 155 -11.34 -11.52 10.84
N MET A 156 -11.12 -12.38 9.83
CA MET A 156 -12.06 -12.57 8.73
C MET A 156 -13.01 -13.73 9.04
N SER A 157 -14.33 -13.47 9.07
CA SER A 157 -15.33 -14.53 9.18
C SER A 157 -16.37 -14.41 8.07
N ARG A 158 -16.77 -15.53 7.44
CA ARG A 158 -17.77 -15.48 6.36
C ARG A 158 -19.15 -15.23 6.96
N LEU A 159 -19.83 -14.21 6.45
CA LEU A 159 -21.23 -13.90 6.79
C LEU A 159 -22.18 -14.64 5.85
N ASP A 160 -21.98 -14.49 4.54
CA ASP A 160 -22.93 -14.96 3.53
C ASP A 160 -22.25 -15.32 2.19
N ARG A 161 -22.92 -16.18 1.43
CA ARG A 161 -22.57 -16.48 0.04
C ARG A 161 -23.84 -16.59 -0.79
N GLN A 162 -24.00 -15.69 -1.74
CA GLN A 162 -25.12 -15.66 -2.69
C GLN A 162 -24.66 -16.07 -4.09
N SER A 163 -25.58 -16.64 -4.86
CA SER A 163 -25.41 -16.92 -6.29
C SER A 163 -26.68 -16.48 -7.00
N LEU A 164 -26.54 -15.56 -7.94
CA LEU A 164 -27.62 -14.91 -8.69
C LEU A 164 -27.46 -15.25 -10.17
N GLU A 165 -28.55 -15.60 -10.84
CA GLU A 165 -28.58 -15.85 -12.30
C GLU A 165 -29.34 -14.72 -13.00
N PRO A 166 -28.73 -13.52 -13.15
CA PRO A 166 -29.39 -12.42 -13.83
C PRO A 166 -29.49 -12.68 -15.33
N ASN A 167 -30.68 -12.45 -15.90
CA ASN A 167 -31.01 -12.72 -17.31
C ASN A 167 -30.15 -12.00 -18.36
N PHE A 168 -29.33 -11.02 -17.95
CA PHE A 168 -28.48 -10.21 -18.84
C PHE A 168 -26.99 -10.57 -18.76
N LEU A 169 -26.57 -11.44 -17.85
CA LEU A 169 -25.19 -11.92 -17.77
C LEU A 169 -25.06 -13.29 -18.44
N GLN A 170 -23.95 -13.51 -19.15
CA GLN A 170 -23.54 -14.84 -19.54
C GLN A 170 -22.82 -15.50 -18.34
N GLY A 171 -23.57 -16.12 -17.44
CA GLY A 171 -23.04 -16.80 -16.25
C GLY A 171 -23.84 -16.53 -14.98
N THR A 172 -23.32 -17.02 -13.85
CA THR A 172 -23.87 -16.82 -12.52
C THR A 172 -23.03 -15.78 -11.79
N LEU A 173 -23.66 -14.71 -11.31
CA LEU A 173 -23.00 -13.75 -10.43
C LEU A 173 -22.92 -14.36 -9.03
N HIS A 174 -21.72 -14.46 -8.50
CA HIS A 174 -21.49 -14.89 -7.13
C HIS A 174 -21.08 -13.69 -6.28
N SER A 175 -21.60 -13.64 -5.06
CA SER A 175 -21.26 -12.64 -4.07
C SER A 175 -20.92 -13.34 -2.76
N VAL A 176 -19.84 -12.93 -2.11
CA VAL A 176 -19.46 -13.45 -0.79
C VAL A 176 -19.12 -12.28 0.12
N THR A 177 -19.71 -12.30 1.31
CA THR A 177 -19.52 -11.28 2.35
C THR A 177 -18.76 -11.87 3.52
N TYR A 178 -17.77 -11.13 4.03
CA TYR A 178 -17.00 -11.43 5.22
C TYR A 178 -17.06 -10.26 6.19
N CYS A 179 -17.15 -10.53 7.49
CA CYS A 179 -16.79 -9.57 8.51
C CYS A 179 -15.27 -9.44 8.53
N MET A 180 -14.78 -8.21 8.38
CA MET A 180 -13.35 -7.90 8.38
C MET A 180 -12.91 -7.31 9.72
N SER A 181 -13.79 -6.56 10.37
CA SER A 181 -13.58 -5.92 11.67
C SER A 181 -14.94 -5.70 12.34
N GLU A 182 -14.94 -5.22 13.58
CA GLU A 182 -16.15 -4.78 14.28
C GLU A 182 -16.92 -3.78 13.40
N GLU A 183 -18.19 -4.10 13.14
CA GLU A 183 -19.11 -3.33 12.30
C GLU A 183 -18.69 -3.13 10.82
N ILE A 184 -17.65 -3.81 10.32
CA ILE A 184 -17.20 -3.65 8.92
C ILE A 184 -17.26 -4.98 8.17
N ALA A 185 -18.13 -5.01 7.17
CA ALA A 185 -18.18 -6.12 6.21
C ALA A 185 -17.48 -5.75 4.90
N MET A 186 -16.89 -6.76 4.27
CA MET A 186 -16.41 -6.73 2.90
C MET A 186 -17.20 -7.72 2.06
N THR A 187 -17.72 -7.27 0.93
CA THR A 187 -18.33 -8.10 -0.10
C THR A 187 -17.48 -8.05 -1.37
N TYR A 188 -17.19 -9.20 -1.97
CA TYR A 188 -16.62 -9.24 -3.33
C TYR A 188 -17.48 -10.09 -4.27
N GLU A 189 -17.45 -9.72 -5.55
CA GLU A 189 -18.29 -10.34 -6.57
C GLU A 189 -17.51 -10.79 -7.80
N TRP A 190 -17.89 -11.96 -8.35
CA TRP A 190 -17.33 -12.51 -9.59
C TRP A 190 -18.40 -13.23 -10.41
N ILE A 191 -18.17 -13.39 -11.72
CA ILE A 191 -19.07 -14.12 -12.61
C ILE A 191 -18.49 -15.50 -12.89
N SER A 192 -19.30 -16.57 -12.83
CA SER A 192 -18.84 -17.96 -12.96
C SER A 192 -18.14 -18.32 -14.28
N THR A 193 -18.36 -17.53 -15.33
CA THR A 193 -17.73 -17.68 -16.65
C THR A 193 -16.44 -16.88 -16.79
N GLN A 194 -16.04 -16.16 -15.73
CA GLN A 194 -14.93 -15.21 -15.73
C GLN A 194 -14.02 -15.48 -14.52
N ASP A 195 -12.71 -15.41 -14.75
CA ASP A 195 -11.70 -15.64 -13.70
C ASP A 195 -11.32 -14.36 -12.94
N TYR A 196 -12.20 -13.34 -12.95
CA TYR A 196 -11.92 -12.02 -12.43
C TYR A 196 -13.00 -11.47 -11.50
N ILE A 197 -12.59 -10.59 -10.58
CA ILE A 197 -13.48 -9.90 -9.65
C ILE A 197 -14.00 -8.63 -10.29
N TRP A 198 -15.31 -8.40 -10.20
CA TRP A 198 -15.93 -7.17 -10.69
C TRP A 198 -15.76 -6.00 -9.71
N PHE A 199 -15.93 -6.27 -8.43
CA PHE A 199 -15.73 -5.26 -7.39
C PHE A 199 -15.53 -5.89 -6.01
N ILE A 200 -14.90 -5.11 -5.14
CA ILE A 200 -14.83 -5.31 -3.70
C ILE A 200 -15.51 -4.09 -3.06
N THR A 201 -16.44 -4.31 -2.13
CA THR A 201 -17.16 -3.26 -1.43
C THR A 201 -16.98 -3.45 0.07
N PHE A 202 -16.76 -2.36 0.80
CA PHE A 202 -16.80 -2.31 2.25
C PHE A 202 -17.96 -1.42 2.69
N GLU A 203 -18.75 -1.90 3.65
CA GLU A 203 -19.90 -1.20 4.21
C GLU A 203 -19.98 -1.46 5.72
N GLN A 204 -20.73 -0.63 6.43
CA GLN A 204 -21.05 -0.90 7.83
C GLN A 204 -22.04 -2.06 7.92
N GLU A 205 -21.72 -3.06 8.75
CA GLU A 205 -22.56 -4.22 9.00
C GLU A 205 -22.62 -4.47 10.52
N PRO A 206 -23.68 -4.02 11.21
CA PRO A 206 -23.82 -4.14 12.66
C PRO A 206 -23.74 -5.58 13.18
N ASP A 207 -24.01 -6.58 12.33
CA ASP A 207 -23.94 -7.99 12.70
C ASP A 207 -22.48 -8.53 12.77
N CYS A 208 -21.49 -7.73 12.38
CA CYS A 208 -20.07 -8.07 12.52
C CYS A 208 -19.54 -7.72 13.92
N ILE A 209 -19.25 -8.76 14.73
CA ILE A 209 -18.82 -8.70 16.15
C ILE A 209 -17.51 -9.46 16.34
#